data_AF-A0A077FLT7-F1
#
_entry.id   AF-A0A077FLT7-F1
#
_cell.length_a   1.000
_cell.length_b   1.000
_cell.length_c   1.000
_cell.angle_alpha   90.00
_cell.angle_beta   90.00
_cell.angle_gamma   90.00
#
_symmetry.space_group_name_H-M   'P 1'
#
loop_
_entity.id
_entity.type
_entity.pdbx_description
1 polymer ?
#
loop_
_entity_poly.entity_id
_entity_poly.type
_entity_poly.pdbx_seq_one_letter_code
_entity_poly.pdbx_strand_id
1 'polypeptide(L)'
;MHLNGEFIEGKPKKLSKISHANFVSWLIQDVPRLEIYHLDVHAYQTASHPDQAEEVISYLNNTTKLITDYELHVLSEDEIFAKLPKNKKIYLSIDVDVLQTALMPSTGFPVATGISLSKFWIMLNYILNNNIIRGVDIMEYKEEDSNKMRLATSQLIITMINFILEKIANQI
;
A
#
# COMPACT_ATOMS: atom_id res chain seq x y z
N MET A 1 -3.69 -5.22 0.98
CA MET A 1 -3.66 -5.80 2.36
C MET A 1 -5.06 -5.96 3.00
N HIS A 2 -5.52 -7.21 3.17
CA HIS A 2 -6.70 -7.55 3.98
C HIS A 2 -6.44 -7.27 5.47
N LEU A 3 -7.46 -6.92 6.26
CA LEU A 3 -7.43 -7.04 7.72
C LEU A 3 -8.19 -8.33 8.09
N ASN A 4 -7.53 -9.48 7.96
CA ASN A 4 -8.10 -10.74 8.40
C ASN A 4 -8.22 -10.77 9.92
N GLY A 5 -9.46 -10.81 10.40
CA GLY A 5 -9.82 -11.00 11.79
C GLY A 5 -11.31 -10.73 12.00
N GLU A 6 -11.96 -11.51 12.86
CA GLU A 6 -13.27 -11.12 13.39
C GLU A 6 -13.11 -9.73 14.04
N PHE A 7 -13.95 -8.76 13.64
CA PHE A 7 -14.06 -7.51 14.36
C PHE A 7 -14.94 -7.73 15.59
N ILE A 8 -14.40 -7.42 16.77
CA ILE A 8 -15.13 -7.48 18.03
C ILE A 8 -15.05 -6.08 18.64
N GLU A 9 -16.22 -5.46 18.85
CA GLU A 9 -16.32 -4.10 19.41
C GLU A 9 -15.49 -3.06 18.63
N GLY A 10 -15.50 -3.14 17.29
CA GLY A 10 -14.83 -2.17 16.42
C GLY A 10 -13.29 -2.29 16.38
N LYS A 11 -12.72 -3.40 16.85
CA LYS A 11 -11.29 -3.69 16.77
C LYS A 11 -11.03 -5.04 16.11
N PRO A 12 -9.97 -5.18 15.31
CA PRO A 12 -9.59 -6.48 14.79
C PRO A 12 -9.14 -7.38 15.95
N LYS A 13 -9.76 -8.56 16.08
CA LYS A 13 -9.30 -9.59 17.00
C LYS A 13 -7.84 -9.92 16.67
N LYS A 14 -6.93 -9.70 17.63
CA LYS A 14 -5.52 -10.07 17.47
C LYS A 14 -5.44 -11.57 17.22
N LEU A 15 -5.08 -11.96 16.00
CA LEU A 15 -4.89 -13.36 15.66
C LEU A 15 -3.66 -13.91 16.38
N SER A 16 -3.64 -15.22 16.67
CA SER A 16 -2.52 -15.87 17.35
C SER A 16 -1.24 -15.97 16.51
N LYS A 17 -1.31 -15.65 15.21
CA LYS A 17 -0.19 -15.69 14.27
C LYS A 17 -0.22 -14.46 13.35
N ILE A 18 0.96 -13.95 13.04
CA ILE A 18 1.15 -12.91 12.02
C ILE A 18 0.96 -13.54 10.63
N SER A 19 0.32 -12.80 9.73
CA SER A 19 0.16 -13.12 8.32
C SER A 19 0.17 -11.83 7.48
N HIS A 20 0.33 -11.96 6.17
CA HIS A 20 0.23 -10.83 5.22
C HIS A 20 -1.05 -9.97 5.42
N ALA A 21 -2.15 -10.60 5.81
CA ALA A 21 -3.46 -9.97 6.02
C ALA A 21 -3.69 -9.43 7.45
N ASN A 22 -2.69 -9.35 8.32
CA ASN A 22 -2.88 -8.67 9.62
C ASN A 22 -1.67 -7.85 10.06
N PHE A 23 -0.66 -7.72 9.19
CA PHE A 23 0.60 -7.08 9.51
C PHE A 23 0.42 -5.63 9.99
N VAL A 24 -0.42 -4.83 9.32
CA VAL A 24 -0.71 -3.44 9.75
C VAL A 24 -1.39 -3.40 11.12
N SER A 25 -2.34 -4.29 11.41
CA SER A 25 -2.94 -4.37 12.75
C SER A 25 -1.92 -4.71 13.83
N TRP A 26 -0.98 -5.62 13.53
CA TRP A 26 0.11 -5.93 14.45
C TRP A 26 1.05 -4.74 14.66
N LEU A 27 1.41 -4.01 13.60
CA LEU A 27 2.22 -2.78 13.72
C LEU A 27 1.57 -1.73 14.61
N ILE A 28 0.26 -1.48 14.43
CA ILE A 28 -0.51 -0.52 15.23
C ILE A 28 -0.47 -0.91 16.72
N GLN A 29 -0.59 -2.19 17.03
CA GLN A 29 -0.65 -2.69 18.41
C GLN A 29 0.73 -2.74 19.07
N ASP A 30 1.73 -3.24 18.37
CA ASP A 30 3.05 -3.54 18.95
C ASP A 30 4.01 -2.34 18.87
N VAL A 31 3.76 -1.40 17.95
CA VAL A 31 4.56 -0.18 17.78
C VAL A 31 3.65 1.07 17.78
N PRO A 32 2.98 1.38 18.91
CA PRO A 32 1.92 2.41 18.96
C PRO A 32 2.38 3.84 18.68
N ARG A 33 3.69 4.09 18.61
CA ARG A 33 4.27 5.39 18.21
C ARG A 33 4.55 5.50 16.71
N LEU A 34 4.38 4.41 15.97
CA LEU A 34 4.59 4.40 14.52
C LEU A 34 3.43 5.12 13.84
N GLU A 35 3.76 6.20 13.13
CA GLU A 35 2.81 6.90 12.28
C GLU A 35 2.70 6.16 10.94
N ILE A 36 1.55 5.56 10.66
CA ILE A 36 1.31 4.76 9.46
C ILE A 36 0.49 5.58 8.46
N TYR A 37 0.99 5.70 7.23
CA TYR A 37 0.25 6.20 6.08
C TYR A 37 -0.14 5.00 5.23
N HIS A 38 -1.43 4.76 5.02
CA HIS A 38 -1.94 3.60 4.30
C HIS A 38 -2.75 4.07 3.10
N LEU A 39 -2.31 3.73 1.90
CA LEU A 39 -2.83 4.24 0.63
C LEU A 39 -3.49 3.10 -0.14
N ASP A 40 -4.49 3.45 -0.96
CA ASP A 40 -5.27 2.51 -1.80
C ASP A 40 -6.00 1.43 -0.99
N VAL A 41 -6.49 1.80 0.18
CA VAL A 41 -7.27 0.88 1.02
C VAL A 41 -8.69 0.78 0.48
N HIS A 42 -9.03 -0.38 -0.06
CA HIS A 42 -10.38 -0.71 -0.52
C HIS A 42 -11.18 -1.38 0.59
N ALA A 43 -12.27 -0.76 1.05
CA ALA A 43 -13.08 -1.20 2.19
C ALA A 43 -13.53 -2.67 2.11
N TYR A 44 -14.15 -3.04 0.99
CA TYR A 44 -14.70 -4.39 0.79
C TYR A 44 -13.65 -5.47 0.55
N GLN A 45 -12.46 -5.08 0.05
CA GLN A 45 -11.35 -6.03 -0.03
C GLN A 45 -10.76 -6.19 1.36
N THR A 46 -10.59 -5.10 2.11
CA THR A 46 -9.95 -5.14 3.42
C THR A 46 -10.74 -5.98 4.44
N ALA A 47 -12.07 -5.95 4.37
CA ALA A 47 -12.94 -6.71 5.26
C ALA A 47 -13.03 -8.20 4.87
N SER A 48 -12.93 -9.09 5.86
CA SER A 48 -13.21 -10.53 5.62
C SER A 48 -14.67 -10.81 5.27
N HIS A 49 -15.58 -9.96 5.75
CA HIS A 49 -17.00 -10.02 5.40
C HIS A 49 -17.50 -8.62 4.99
N PRO A 50 -18.29 -8.50 3.90
CA PRO A 50 -18.74 -7.19 3.39
C PRO A 50 -19.50 -6.32 4.40
N ASP A 51 -20.22 -6.93 5.33
CA ASP A 51 -20.95 -6.25 6.42
C ASP A 51 -20.03 -5.59 7.45
N GLN A 52 -18.74 -5.94 7.47
CA GLN A 52 -17.73 -5.35 8.36
C GLN A 52 -16.91 -4.23 7.68
N ALA A 53 -17.16 -3.92 6.40
CA ALA A 53 -16.36 -2.96 5.64
C ALA A 53 -16.31 -1.56 6.30
N GLU A 54 -17.44 -1.08 6.83
CA GLU A 54 -17.50 0.21 7.50
C GLU A 54 -16.69 0.23 8.82
N GLU A 55 -16.77 -0.85 9.61
CA GLU A 55 -16.03 -0.97 10.86
C GLU A 55 -14.52 -1.04 10.61
N VAL A 56 -14.10 -1.80 9.59
CA VAL A 56 -12.71 -1.93 9.15
C VAL A 56 -12.14 -0.57 8.74
N ILE A 57 -12.87 0.17 7.90
CA ILE A 57 -12.45 1.50 7.47
C ILE A 57 -12.43 2.48 8.63
N SER A 58 -13.44 2.46 9.49
CA SER A 58 -13.48 3.30 10.69
C SER A 58 -12.27 3.04 11.59
N TYR A 59 -11.93 1.77 11.85
CA TYR A 59 -10.76 1.39 12.61
C TYR A 59 -9.46 1.91 11.98
N LEU A 60 -9.28 1.69 10.68
CA LEU A 60 -8.08 2.15 9.95
C LEU A 60 -7.97 3.67 9.92
N ASN A 61 -9.07 4.38 9.70
CA ASN A 61 -9.10 5.83 9.67
C ASN A 61 -8.79 6.44 11.05
N ASN A 62 -9.12 5.75 12.13
CA ASN A 62 -8.81 6.18 13.50
C ASN A 62 -7.37 5.85 13.95
N THR A 63 -6.69 4.94 13.26
CA THR A 63 -5.37 4.41 13.67
C THR A 63 -4.25 4.70 12.68
N THR A 64 -4.59 5.08 11.46
CA THR A 64 -3.65 5.37 10.36
C THR A 64 -4.05 6.66 9.66
N LYS A 65 -3.13 7.21 8.88
CA LYS A 65 -3.42 8.26 7.90
C LYS A 65 -3.82 7.59 6.59
N LEU A 66 -5.12 7.46 6.40
CA LEU A 66 -5.73 6.71 5.32
C LEU A 66 -5.90 7.57 4.06
N ILE A 67 -5.60 6.99 2.89
CA ILE A 67 -6.12 7.44 1.60
C ILE A 67 -6.77 6.22 0.96
N THR A 68 -8.10 6.27 0.76
CA THR A 68 -8.83 5.13 0.18
C THR A 68 -8.61 5.04 -1.33
N ASP A 69 -8.93 3.88 -1.90
CA ASP A 69 -8.96 3.67 -3.35
C ASP A 69 -9.88 4.71 -4.04
N TYR A 70 -11.07 4.94 -3.48
CA TYR A 70 -12.01 5.92 -3.99
C TYR A 70 -11.41 7.34 -3.99
N GLU A 71 -10.74 7.74 -2.91
CA GLU A 71 -10.07 9.03 -2.83
C GLU A 71 -8.95 9.16 -3.87
N LEU A 72 -8.21 8.08 -4.13
CA LEU A 72 -7.22 8.07 -5.21
C LEU A 72 -7.85 8.19 -6.60
N HIS A 73 -9.12 7.87 -6.79
CA HIS A 73 -9.79 8.09 -8.08
C HIS A 73 -10.37 9.50 -8.23
N VAL A 74 -10.91 10.09 -7.15
CA VAL A 74 -11.65 11.35 -7.24
C VAL A 74 -10.87 12.60 -6.87
N LEU A 75 -9.82 12.47 -6.03
CA LEU A 75 -9.04 13.61 -5.59
C LEU A 75 -7.98 14.00 -6.62
N SER A 76 -7.74 15.31 -6.71
CA SER A 76 -6.62 15.88 -7.44
C SER A 76 -5.28 15.51 -6.79
N GLU A 77 -4.19 15.72 -7.54
CA GLU A 77 -2.84 15.44 -7.05
C GLU A 77 -2.51 16.30 -5.82
N ASP A 78 -2.86 17.59 -5.83
CA ASP A 78 -2.60 18.49 -4.71
C ASP A 78 -3.33 18.07 -3.42
N GLU A 79 -4.58 17.60 -3.55
CA GLU A 79 -5.35 17.06 -2.43
C GLU A 79 -4.74 15.77 -1.87
N ILE A 80 -4.23 14.90 -2.75
CA ILE A 80 -3.51 13.69 -2.33
C ILE A 80 -2.20 14.07 -1.65
N PHE A 81 -1.41 14.96 -2.24
CA PHE A 81 -0.13 15.41 -1.70
C PHE A 81 -0.27 16.07 -0.33
N ALA A 82 -1.35 16.81 -0.09
CA ALA A 82 -1.66 17.39 1.21
C ALA A 82 -1.85 16.34 2.32
N LYS A 83 -2.23 15.10 1.95
CA LYS A 83 -2.39 13.97 2.87
C LYS A 83 -1.13 13.12 3.04
N LEU A 84 -0.13 13.28 2.17
CA LEU A 84 1.12 12.50 2.21
C LEU A 84 2.13 13.06 3.22
N PRO A 85 3.09 12.23 3.70
CA PRO A 85 4.13 12.72 4.59
C PRO A 85 5.06 13.70 3.87
N LYS A 86 5.52 14.71 4.60
CA LYS A 86 6.54 15.67 4.16
C LYS A 86 7.55 15.93 5.27
N ASN A 87 8.82 16.02 4.92
CA ASN A 87 9.96 16.22 5.82
C ASN A 87 10.05 15.16 6.93
N LYS A 88 9.65 13.92 6.63
CA LYS A 88 9.71 12.78 7.56
C LYS A 88 10.83 11.83 7.20
N LYS A 89 11.28 11.03 8.17
CA LYS A 89 12.06 9.81 7.93
C LYS A 89 11.07 8.68 7.74
N ILE A 90 11.04 8.06 6.58
CA ILE A 90 10.02 7.05 6.24
C ILE A 90 10.66 5.73 5.84
N TYR A 91 9.97 4.65 6.22
CA TYR A 91 10.14 3.35 5.61
C TYR A 91 9.00 3.18 4.60
N LEU A 92 9.32 2.84 3.35
CA LEU A 92 8.33 2.70 2.29
C LEU A 92 8.07 1.22 2.03
N SER A 93 6.83 0.78 2.18
CA SER A 93 6.44 -0.59 1.87
C SER A 93 5.47 -0.59 0.69
N ILE A 94 5.79 -1.33 -0.37
CA ILE A 94 5.04 -1.35 -1.62
C ILE A 94 4.50 -2.76 -1.85
N ASP A 95 3.20 -2.91 -1.64
CA ASP A 95 2.44 -4.05 -2.13
C ASP A 95 2.17 -3.85 -3.63
N VAL A 96 2.65 -4.73 -4.52
CA VAL A 96 2.43 -4.54 -5.97
C VAL A 96 0.99 -4.81 -6.39
N ASP A 97 0.17 -5.38 -5.50
CA ASP A 97 -1.23 -5.69 -5.74
C ASP A 97 -2.14 -4.45 -5.88
N VAL A 98 -1.69 -3.28 -5.41
CA VAL A 98 -2.38 -1.98 -5.54
C VAL A 98 -2.41 -1.45 -6.98
N LEU A 99 -1.53 -1.96 -7.84
CA LEU A 99 -1.50 -1.55 -9.25
C LEU A 99 -2.62 -2.25 -10.02
N GLN A 100 -3.19 -1.57 -11.01
CA GLN A 100 -4.22 -2.17 -11.86
C GLN A 100 -3.74 -3.49 -12.47
N THR A 101 -4.61 -4.51 -12.46
CA THR A 101 -4.32 -5.86 -13.00
C THR A 101 -3.82 -5.83 -14.44
N ALA A 102 -4.28 -4.87 -15.26
CA ALA A 102 -3.81 -4.72 -16.64
C ALA A 102 -2.30 -4.41 -16.74
N LEU A 103 -1.70 -3.89 -15.67
CA LEU A 103 -0.29 -3.50 -15.56
C LEU A 103 0.50 -4.50 -14.70
N MET A 104 -0.08 -4.95 -13.59
CA MET A 104 0.51 -5.92 -12.67
C MET A 104 -0.45 -7.10 -12.42
N PRO A 105 -0.56 -8.05 -13.36
CA PRO A 105 -1.31 -9.29 -13.12
C PRO A 105 -0.55 -10.25 -12.17
N SER A 106 0.77 -10.07 -12.06
CA SER A 106 1.73 -10.91 -11.33
C SER A 106 1.70 -10.70 -9.81
N THR A 107 0.54 -10.91 -9.19
CA THR A 107 0.31 -10.77 -7.75
C THR A 107 -0.66 -11.82 -7.23
N GLY A 108 -0.70 -12.02 -5.90
CA GLY A 108 -1.68 -12.89 -5.23
C GLY A 108 -3.12 -12.39 -5.32
N PHE A 109 -3.32 -11.06 -5.33
CA PHE A 109 -4.65 -10.44 -5.26
C PHE A 109 -4.82 -9.30 -6.29
N PRO A 110 -4.93 -9.63 -7.59
CA PRO A 110 -5.03 -8.62 -8.63
C PRO A 110 -6.33 -7.80 -8.52
N VAL A 111 -6.22 -6.47 -8.61
CA VAL A 111 -7.36 -5.54 -8.53
C VAL A 111 -7.62 -4.79 -9.84
N ALA A 112 -8.86 -4.84 -10.34
CA ALA A 112 -9.22 -4.18 -11.61
C ALA A 112 -9.22 -2.65 -11.51
N THR A 113 -9.59 -2.12 -10.35
CA THR A 113 -9.77 -0.68 -10.07
C THR A 113 -8.59 -0.05 -9.32
N GLY A 114 -7.42 -0.70 -9.32
CA GLY A 114 -6.24 -0.20 -8.61
C GLY A 114 -5.68 1.11 -9.17
N ILE A 115 -4.55 1.52 -8.62
CA ILE A 115 -3.82 2.72 -9.01
C ILE A 115 -3.28 2.54 -10.44
N SER A 116 -3.49 3.54 -11.29
CA SER A 116 -2.85 3.61 -12.61
C SER A 116 -1.35 3.83 -12.48
N LEU A 117 -0.57 3.37 -13.46
CA LEU A 117 0.88 3.50 -13.42
C LEU A 117 1.35 4.96 -13.31
N SER A 118 0.69 5.88 -14.03
CA SER A 118 1.03 7.30 -13.98
C SER A 118 0.82 7.88 -12.60
N LYS A 119 -0.34 7.63 -11.97
CA LYS A 119 -0.66 8.14 -10.64
C LYS A 119 0.28 7.56 -9.59
N PHE A 120 0.60 6.26 -9.69
CA PHE A 120 1.60 5.62 -8.83
C PHE A 120 2.96 6.32 -8.93
N TRP A 121 3.50 6.55 -10.14
CA TRP A 121 4.79 7.23 -10.31
C TRP A 121 4.79 8.66 -9.77
N ILE A 122 3.71 9.40 -9.98
CA ILE A 122 3.56 10.77 -9.49
C ILE A 122 3.62 10.81 -7.96
N MET A 123 2.86 9.93 -7.31
CA MET A 123 2.83 9.80 -5.85
C MET A 123 4.18 9.31 -5.31
N LEU A 124 4.77 8.27 -5.91
CA LEU A 124 6.07 7.75 -5.53
C LEU A 124 7.15 8.82 -5.63
N ASN A 125 7.21 9.55 -6.75
CA ASN A 125 8.15 10.66 -6.95
C ASN A 125 7.94 11.76 -5.90
N TYR A 126 6.69 12.12 -5.58
CA TYR A 126 6.40 13.08 -4.52
C TYR A 126 6.95 12.60 -3.17
N ILE A 127 6.64 11.37 -2.77
CA ILE A 127 7.06 10.77 -1.50
C ILE A 127 8.58 10.76 -1.40
N LEU A 128 9.28 10.30 -2.45
CA LEU A 128 10.74 10.20 -2.48
C LEU A 128 11.41 11.59 -2.43
N ASN A 129 10.88 12.61 -3.10
CA ASN A 129 11.53 13.94 -3.11
C ASN A 129 11.24 14.76 -1.85
N ASN A 130 10.19 14.43 -1.09
CA ASN A 130 9.74 15.23 0.05
C ASN A 130 10.07 14.58 1.41
N ASN A 131 10.76 13.44 1.43
CA ASN A 131 11.07 12.70 2.66
C ASN A 131 12.46 12.07 2.61
N ILE A 132 12.98 11.69 3.78
CA ILE A 132 14.22 10.93 3.92
C ILE A 132 13.85 9.44 3.98
N ILE A 133 14.24 8.67 2.98
CA ILE A 133 13.91 7.25 2.91
C ILE A 133 14.94 6.44 3.71
N ARG A 134 14.49 5.61 4.66
CA ARG A 134 15.34 4.79 5.53
C ARG A 134 15.38 3.33 5.15
N GLY A 135 14.43 2.88 4.34
CA GLY A 135 14.32 1.52 3.87
C GLY A 135 13.12 1.42 2.94
N VAL A 136 13.17 0.40 2.08
CA VAL A 136 12.11 0.09 1.13
C VAL A 136 11.93 -1.42 1.08
N ASP A 137 10.68 -1.88 1.04
CA ASP A 137 10.34 -3.22 0.56
C ASP A 137 9.36 -3.13 -0.62
N ILE A 138 9.42 -4.16 -1.47
CA ILE A 138 8.48 -4.41 -2.55
C ILE A 138 8.05 -5.86 -2.40
N MET A 139 6.76 -6.10 -2.22
CA MET A 139 6.19 -7.39 -1.83
C MET A 139 5.00 -7.79 -2.71
N GLU A 140 4.47 -8.99 -2.46
CA GLU A 140 3.34 -9.62 -3.18
C GLU A 140 3.52 -9.82 -4.69
N TYR A 141 4.75 -9.70 -5.19
CA TYR A 141 5.07 -10.17 -6.53
C TYR A 141 4.99 -11.70 -6.58
N LYS A 142 4.29 -12.19 -7.61
CA LYS A 142 4.19 -13.61 -7.92
C LYS A 142 4.77 -13.89 -9.30
N GLU A 143 5.47 -15.00 -9.45
CA GLU A 143 5.95 -15.42 -10.77
C GLU A 143 4.79 -15.81 -11.70
N GLU A 144 4.88 -15.40 -12.95
CA GLU A 144 3.94 -15.73 -14.02
C GLU A 144 4.45 -16.90 -14.87
N ASP A 145 3.53 -17.79 -15.26
CA ASP A 145 3.85 -18.92 -16.14
C ASP A 145 4.23 -18.44 -17.56
N SER A 146 3.64 -17.33 -18.00
CA SER A 146 3.92 -16.76 -19.31
C SER A 146 5.25 -16.01 -19.31
N ASN A 147 6.22 -16.49 -20.11
CA ASN A 147 7.51 -15.82 -20.31
C ASN A 147 7.36 -14.31 -20.64
N LYS A 148 6.38 -13.97 -21.50
CA LYS A 148 6.12 -12.58 -21.89
C LYS A 148 5.63 -11.74 -20.71
N MET A 149 4.71 -12.30 -19.91
CA MET A 149 4.16 -11.59 -18.76
C MET A 149 5.19 -11.44 -17.64
N ARG A 150 5.95 -12.51 -17.37
CA ARG A 150 7.05 -12.50 -16.43
C ARG A 150 8.08 -11.44 -16.78
N LEU A 151 8.48 -11.34 -18.04
CA LEU A 151 9.42 -10.32 -18.50
C LEU A 151 8.84 -8.90 -18.30
N ALA A 152 7.61 -8.66 -18.70
CA ALA A 152 6.97 -7.35 -18.59
C ALA A 152 6.86 -6.87 -17.14
N THR A 153 6.38 -7.74 -16.25
CA THR A 153 6.20 -7.41 -14.83
C THR A 153 7.52 -7.34 -14.06
N SER A 154 8.50 -8.18 -14.39
CA SER A 154 9.87 -8.07 -13.87
C SER A 154 10.51 -6.74 -14.29
N GLN A 155 10.34 -6.33 -15.55
CA GLN A 155 10.86 -5.06 -16.04
C GLN A 155 10.24 -3.87 -15.29
N LEU A 156 8.93 -3.92 -15.01
CA LEU A 156 8.25 -2.90 -14.21
C LEU A 156 8.83 -2.81 -12.79
N ILE A 157 9.01 -3.94 -12.11
CA ILE A 157 9.61 -3.98 -10.76
C ILE A 157 11.05 -3.47 -10.78
N ILE A 158 11.88 -3.91 -11.73
CA ILE A 158 13.27 -3.45 -11.85
C ILE A 158 13.30 -1.94 -12.12
N THR A 159 12.40 -1.42 -12.95
CA THR A 159 12.29 0.02 -13.23
C THR A 159 11.92 0.79 -11.96
N MET A 160 11.02 0.25 -11.13
CA MET A 160 10.66 0.81 -9.83
C MET A 160 11.83 0.83 -8.85
N ILE A 161 12.54 -0.29 -8.74
CA ILE A 161 13.74 -0.39 -7.89
C ILE A 161 14.78 0.64 -8.32
N ASN A 162 15.10 0.71 -9.62
CA ASN A 162 16.08 1.67 -10.14
C ASN A 162 15.67 3.11 -9.83
N PHE A 163 14.42 3.47 -10.08
CA PHE A 163 13.91 4.81 -9.78
C PHE A 163 14.05 5.16 -8.29
N ILE A 164 13.70 4.22 -7.40
CA ILE A 164 13.81 4.39 -5.95
C ILE A 164 15.29 4.53 -5.55
N LEU A 165 16.17 3.65 -6.04
CA LEU A 165 17.59 3.66 -5.69
C LEU A 165 18.28 4.94 -6.17
N GLU A 166 18.00 5.41 -7.38
CA GLU A 166 18.51 6.69 -7.89
C GLU A 166 18.11 7.85 -6.98
N LYS A 167 16.86 7.88 -6.52
CA LYS A 167 16.38 8.93 -5.62
C LYS A 167 17.03 8.84 -4.24
N ILE A 168 17.14 7.65 -3.67
CA ILE A 168 17.77 7.43 -2.36
C ILE A 168 19.25 7.80 -2.39
N ALA A 169 19.98 7.41 -3.46
CA ALA A 169 21.39 7.73 -3.61
C ALA A 169 21.65 9.25 -3.62
N ASN A 170 20.70 10.04 -4.12
CA ASN A 170 20.77 11.51 -4.11
C ASN A 170 20.38 12.16 -2.76
N GLN A 171 19.99 11.38 -1.75
CA GLN A 171 19.67 11.87 -0.39
C GLN A 171 20.81 11.70 0.62
N ILE A 172 21.85 10.93 0.27
CA ILE A 172 23.00 10.61 1.11
C ILE A 172 24.11 11.64 0.84
#